data_AF-A0A2Z2MDL1-F1
#
_entry.id   AF-A0A2Z2MDL1-F1
#
_cell.length_a   1.000
_cell.length_b   1.000
_cell.length_c   1.000
_cell.angle_alpha   90.00
_cell.angle_beta   90.00
_cell.angle_gamma   90.00
#
_symmetry.space_group_name_H-M   'P 1'
#
loop_
_entity.id
_entity.type
_entity.pdbx_description
1 polymer ?
#
loop_
_entity_poly.entity_id
_entity_poly.type
_entity_poly.pdbx_seq_one_letter_code
_entity_poly.pdbx_strand_id
1 'polypeptide(L)'
;MKKRWAVFALLLAVIVFSSGCTLRVGEDKNESRFTIQVEPEGSKAIADWKAVSLRVAEYYILPSNRSIFMTKERTLILLKASNDVVNMSAFPLGNNTYLIPTYSTDTGFKKGWNHVSLLIRFKNGTPGSLDLLWRGKPSESVMQEVHFSVEEVENGYRLTPVGLSVSEFSAFGKTYRILILPPDTPSNLSLPDTEDYLVLWTNKTLTVPLTNTRKSGDTIVVVTQPIAAIYVASNEGLAFFDKLQFPYEEFEKG
;
A
#
# COMPACT_ATOMS: atom_id res chain seq x y z
N MET A 1 -55.24 -22.54 35.68
CA MET A 1 -54.93 -22.26 34.25
C MET A 1 -54.21 -20.92 34.12
N LYS A 2 -52.89 -20.88 34.31
CA LYS A 2 -52.04 -19.67 34.12
C LYS A 2 -50.64 -20.09 33.66
N LYS A 3 -50.54 -20.78 32.51
CA LYS A 3 -49.24 -21.24 31.96
C LYS A 3 -49.22 -21.30 30.42
N ARG A 4 -49.95 -20.40 29.73
CA ARG A 4 -49.93 -20.35 28.25
C ARG A 4 -49.49 -19.02 27.65
N TRP A 5 -49.30 -17.98 28.46
CA TRP A 5 -48.90 -16.64 27.97
C TRP A 5 -47.40 -16.36 28.08
N ALA A 6 -46.65 -17.12 28.87
CA ALA A 6 -45.20 -16.94 29.02
C ALA A 6 -44.39 -17.54 27.85
N VAL A 7 -44.95 -18.48 27.10
CA VAL A 7 -44.23 -19.17 26.00
C VAL A 7 -44.21 -18.32 24.72
N PHE A 8 -45.24 -17.51 24.48
CA PHE A 8 -45.29 -16.64 23.30
C PHE A 8 -44.39 -15.40 23.43
N ALA A 9 -44.21 -14.86 24.63
CA ALA A 9 -43.29 -13.75 24.87
C ALA A 9 -41.81 -14.17 24.73
N LEU A 10 -41.48 -15.42 25.10
CA LEU A 10 -40.10 -15.93 24.98
C LEU A 10 -39.72 -16.25 23.53
N LEU A 11 -40.66 -16.67 22.68
CA LEU A 11 -40.39 -16.94 21.26
C LEU A 11 -40.25 -15.65 20.43
N LEU A 12 -40.91 -14.55 20.81
CA LEU A 12 -40.78 -13.27 20.10
C LEU A 12 -39.45 -12.57 20.39
N ALA A 13 -38.82 -12.84 21.54
CA ALA A 13 -37.52 -12.30 21.90
C ALA A 13 -36.34 -13.00 21.18
N VAL A 14 -36.56 -14.18 20.59
CA VAL A 14 -35.51 -14.98 19.94
C VAL A 14 -35.39 -14.68 18.43
N ILE A 15 -36.31 -13.91 17.84
CA ILE A 15 -36.30 -13.61 16.39
C ILE A 15 -35.76 -12.20 16.05
N VAL A 16 -35.38 -11.38 17.04
CA VAL A 16 -34.89 -9.99 16.77
C VAL A 16 -33.36 -9.82 16.95
N PHE A 17 -32.59 -10.89 17.16
CA PHE A 17 -31.12 -10.83 17.14
C PHE A 17 -30.52 -11.79 16.11
N SER A 18 -30.87 -11.63 14.84
CA SER A 18 -30.14 -12.22 13.71
C SER A 18 -29.16 -11.21 13.11
N SER A 19 -28.17 -10.78 13.89
CA SER A 19 -26.94 -10.17 13.38
C SER A 19 -25.97 -9.95 14.53
N GLY A 20 -25.14 -10.94 14.84
CA GLY A 20 -24.09 -10.80 15.83
C GLY A 20 -23.44 -12.11 16.24
N CYS A 21 -22.15 -12.24 15.91
CA CYS A 21 -21.18 -13.18 16.48
C CYS A 21 -21.42 -14.69 16.24
N THR A 22 -20.80 -15.23 15.19
CA THR A 22 -20.34 -16.63 15.22
C THR A 22 -18.98 -16.72 15.91
N LEU A 23 -18.97 -17.24 17.15
CA LEU A 23 -17.80 -17.85 17.76
C LEU A 23 -17.47 -19.17 17.03
N ARG A 24 -16.23 -19.30 16.54
CA ARG A 24 -15.60 -20.61 16.28
C ARG A 24 -14.41 -20.73 17.23
N VAL A 25 -14.48 -21.70 18.13
CA VAL A 25 -13.34 -22.21 18.91
C VAL A 25 -12.83 -23.44 18.17
N GLY A 26 -11.54 -23.43 17.80
CA GLY A 26 -10.84 -24.56 17.20
C GLY A 26 -10.01 -24.18 15.97
N GLU A 27 -8.69 -24.45 16.08
CA GLU A 27 -7.63 -24.44 15.06
C GLU A 27 -6.98 -23.09 14.68
N ASP A 28 -5.83 -22.84 15.30
CA ASP A 28 -4.72 -22.07 14.73
C ASP A 28 -4.29 -22.74 13.40
N LYS A 29 -4.72 -22.17 12.27
CA LYS A 29 -4.13 -22.23 10.92
C LYS A 29 -5.05 -21.52 9.94
N ASN A 30 -4.79 -20.24 9.68
CA ASN A 30 -5.07 -19.56 8.40
C ASN A 30 -4.67 -18.10 8.55
N GLU A 31 -3.81 -17.59 7.66
CA GLU A 31 -3.73 -16.15 7.43
C GLU A 31 -5.17 -15.65 7.23
N SER A 32 -5.60 -14.70 8.06
CA SER A 32 -6.99 -14.22 8.03
C SER A 32 -7.31 -13.69 6.63
N ARG A 33 -8.38 -14.20 6.00
CA ARG A 33 -8.91 -13.67 4.73
C ARG A 33 -9.01 -12.15 4.83
N PHE A 34 -8.54 -11.42 3.81
CA PHE A 34 -8.65 -9.97 3.78
C PHE A 34 -10.08 -9.54 4.04
N THR A 35 -10.26 -8.62 4.99
CA THR A 35 -11.56 -8.08 5.36
C THR A 35 -11.44 -6.58 5.44
N ILE A 36 -12.40 -5.87 4.84
CA ILE A 36 -12.61 -4.44 5.05
C ILE A 36 -14.00 -4.21 5.66
N GLN A 37 -14.08 -3.25 6.57
CA GLN A 37 -15.30 -2.77 7.18
C GLN A 37 -15.38 -1.27 6.97
N VAL A 38 -16.58 -0.80 6.67
CA VAL A 38 -16.89 0.61 6.48
C VAL A 38 -17.91 0.98 7.54
N GLU A 39 -17.67 2.06 8.28
CA GLU A 39 -18.66 2.51 9.25
C GLU A 39 -19.95 2.98 8.53
N PRO A 40 -21.14 2.74 9.12
CA PRO A 40 -22.42 2.96 8.44
C PRO A 40 -22.61 4.37 7.88
N GLU A 41 -22.11 5.38 8.59
CA GLU A 41 -22.24 6.80 8.21
C GLU A 41 -21.51 7.13 6.91
N GLY A 42 -20.38 6.47 6.63
CA GLY A 42 -19.58 6.65 5.42
C GLY A 42 -19.92 5.68 4.28
N SER A 43 -20.71 4.62 4.54
CA SER A 43 -20.96 3.54 3.58
C SER A 43 -21.55 4.00 2.23
N LYS A 44 -22.36 5.07 2.22
CA LYS A 44 -22.97 5.63 1.00
C LYS A 44 -21.96 6.37 0.10
N ALA A 45 -20.77 6.68 0.61
CA ALA A 45 -19.72 7.35 -0.16
C ALA A 45 -18.92 6.38 -1.04
N ILE A 46 -19.05 5.06 -0.83
CA ILE A 46 -18.31 4.04 -1.58
C ILE A 46 -19.30 3.25 -2.44
N ALA A 47 -19.01 3.17 -3.73
CA ALA A 47 -19.70 2.28 -4.66
C ALA A 47 -19.07 0.88 -4.67
N ASP A 48 -17.74 0.80 -4.61
CA ASP A 48 -16.99 -0.45 -4.64
C ASP A 48 -15.57 -0.25 -4.10
N TRP A 49 -14.86 -1.34 -3.78
CA TRP A 49 -13.48 -1.30 -3.31
C TRP A 49 -12.67 -2.49 -3.86
N LYS A 50 -11.35 -2.32 -3.95
CA LYS A 50 -10.41 -3.37 -4.33
C LYS A 50 -9.18 -3.31 -3.45
N ALA A 51 -8.71 -4.45 -2.98
CA ALA A 51 -7.43 -4.55 -2.29
C ALA A 51 -6.48 -5.50 -3.02
N VAL A 52 -5.21 -5.12 -3.07
CA VAL A 52 -4.13 -5.87 -3.74
C VAL A 52 -2.89 -5.81 -2.84
N SER A 53 -2.17 -6.92 -2.73
CA SER A 53 -0.87 -6.91 -2.06
C SER A 53 0.22 -6.51 -3.06
N LEU A 54 0.87 -5.36 -2.87
CA LEU A 54 2.05 -4.99 -3.65
C LEU A 54 3.30 -5.51 -2.95
N ARG A 55 4.02 -6.39 -3.63
CA ARG A 55 5.34 -6.84 -3.23
C ARG A 55 6.38 -6.16 -4.10
N VAL A 56 7.35 -5.52 -3.45
CA VAL A 56 8.47 -4.88 -4.12
C VAL A 56 9.74 -5.60 -3.70
N ALA A 57 10.37 -6.24 -4.68
CA ALA A 57 11.62 -6.97 -4.56
C ALA A 57 12.76 -6.07 -5.07
N GLU A 58 13.69 -5.75 -4.18
CA GLU A 58 14.83 -4.88 -4.44
C GLU A 58 16.11 -5.74 -4.46
N TYR A 59 16.84 -5.70 -5.58
CA TYR A 59 18.10 -6.41 -5.77
C TYR A 59 19.24 -5.40 -5.93
N TYR A 60 20.26 -5.51 -5.09
CA TYR A 60 21.45 -4.67 -5.13
C TYR A 60 22.67 -5.54 -5.44
N ILE A 61 23.20 -5.42 -6.65
CA ILE A 61 24.35 -6.18 -7.15
C ILE A 61 25.62 -5.41 -6.83
N LEU A 62 26.47 -6.00 -5.99
CA LEU A 62 27.72 -5.39 -5.54
C LEU A 62 28.90 -5.77 -6.46
N PRO A 63 30.01 -5.01 -6.46
CA PRO A 63 31.17 -5.29 -7.30
C PRO A 63 31.84 -6.65 -7.03
N SER A 64 31.65 -7.18 -5.82
CA SER A 64 32.18 -8.48 -5.38
C SER A 64 31.34 -9.69 -5.84
N ASN A 65 30.39 -9.52 -6.77
CA ASN A 65 29.34 -10.49 -7.11
C ASN A 65 28.46 -10.92 -5.93
N ARG A 66 28.53 -10.20 -4.80
CA ARG A 66 27.56 -10.31 -3.71
C ARG A 66 26.27 -9.59 -4.11
N SER A 67 25.15 -10.02 -3.58
CA SER A 67 23.86 -9.35 -3.79
C SER A 67 23.13 -9.17 -2.46
N ILE A 68 22.57 -7.98 -2.25
CA ILE A 68 21.61 -7.74 -1.17
C ILE A 68 20.21 -7.85 -1.78
N PHE A 69 19.34 -8.60 -1.12
CA PHE A 69 17.95 -8.75 -1.51
C PHE A 69 17.04 -8.26 -0.39
N MET A 70 16.12 -7.37 -0.74
CA MET A 70 15.06 -6.95 0.17
C MET A 70 13.71 -7.18 -0.49
N THR A 71 12.71 -7.54 0.32
CA THR A 71 11.32 -7.54 -0.12
C THR A 71 10.49 -6.72 0.85
N LYS A 72 9.70 -5.80 0.30
CA LYS A 72 8.67 -5.08 1.04
C LYS A 72 7.31 -5.52 0.53
N GLU A 73 6.39 -5.82 1.43
CA GLU A 73 4.99 -6.10 1.11
C GLU A 73 4.11 -5.04 1.77
N ARG A 74 3.17 -4.49 1.01
CA ARG A 74 2.22 -3.46 1.44
C ARG A 74 0.86 -3.70 0.81
N THR A 75 -0.20 -3.29 1.50
CA THR A 75 -1.57 -3.41 0.98
C THR A 75 -1.95 -2.13 0.24
N LEU A 76 -2.32 -2.28 -1.04
CA LEU A 76 -3.01 -1.28 -1.83
C LEU A 76 -4.51 -1.40 -1.60
N ILE A 77 -5.20 -0.30 -1.30
CA ILE A 77 -6.66 -0.25 -1.26
C ILE A 77 -7.14 0.86 -2.19
N LEU A 78 -7.90 0.48 -3.20
CA LEU A 78 -8.56 1.37 -4.14
C LEU A 78 -10.04 1.46 -3.78
N LEU A 79 -10.56 2.67 -3.78
CA LEU A 79 -11.97 2.97 -3.55
C LEU A 79 -12.58 3.53 -4.83
N LYS A 80 -13.72 2.98 -5.24
CA LYS A 80 -14.61 3.62 -6.19
C LYS A 80 -15.62 4.44 -5.39
N ALA A 81 -15.50 5.76 -5.44
CA ALA A 81 -16.46 6.63 -4.79
C ALA A 81 -17.82 6.60 -5.51
N SER A 82 -18.89 6.76 -4.74
CA SER A 82 -20.25 6.88 -5.28
C SER A 82 -20.41 8.15 -6.11
N ASN A 83 -21.45 8.19 -6.94
CA ASN A 83 -21.68 9.34 -7.83
C ASN A 83 -21.99 10.64 -7.08
N ASP A 84 -22.29 10.59 -5.79
CA ASP A 84 -22.59 11.75 -4.97
C ASP A 84 -21.35 12.37 -4.32
N VAL A 85 -20.19 11.73 -4.45
CA VAL A 85 -18.91 12.24 -3.95
C VAL A 85 -18.26 13.16 -4.99
N VAL A 86 -17.83 14.34 -4.54
CA VAL A 86 -17.02 15.29 -5.33
C VAL A 86 -15.54 15.04 -5.10
N ASN A 87 -15.15 14.85 -3.83
CA ASN A 87 -13.77 14.61 -3.48
C ASN A 87 -13.66 13.83 -2.17
N MET A 88 -12.51 13.19 -1.99
CA MET A 88 -12.12 12.45 -0.80
C MET A 88 -10.67 12.80 -0.45
N SER A 89 -10.31 12.81 0.84
CA SER A 89 -8.92 13.04 1.29
C SER A 89 -8.03 11.80 1.06
N ALA A 90 -7.96 11.36 -0.18
CA ALA A 90 -7.20 10.22 -0.68
C ALA A 90 -6.59 10.59 -2.04
N PHE A 91 -5.68 9.76 -2.58
CA PHE A 91 -5.00 10.10 -3.83
C PHE A 91 -5.87 9.77 -5.05
N PRO A 92 -6.27 10.76 -5.87
CA PRO A 92 -7.12 10.50 -7.03
C PRO A 92 -6.33 9.76 -8.12
N LEU A 93 -6.93 8.70 -8.67
CA LEU A 93 -6.40 7.89 -9.76
C LEU A 93 -7.24 8.00 -11.05
N GLY A 94 -8.19 8.94 -11.11
CA GLY A 94 -9.14 9.08 -12.22
C GLY A 94 -10.59 8.93 -11.79
N ASN A 95 -11.53 8.96 -12.74
CA ASN A 95 -13.00 9.04 -12.57
C ASN A 95 -13.56 8.37 -11.30
N ASN A 96 -13.65 9.14 -10.21
CA ASN A 96 -14.12 8.71 -8.88
C ASN A 96 -13.40 7.47 -8.32
N THR A 97 -12.13 7.26 -8.66
CA THR A 97 -11.28 6.22 -8.08
C THR A 97 -10.16 6.85 -7.29
N TYR A 98 -9.96 6.35 -6.06
CA TYR A 98 -9.00 6.88 -5.12
C TYR A 98 -8.13 5.76 -4.57
N LEU A 99 -6.84 6.02 -4.38
CA LEU A 99 -5.92 5.19 -3.61
C LEU A 99 -5.87 5.70 -2.17
N ILE A 100 -6.08 4.79 -1.21
CA ILE A 100 -5.95 5.11 0.21
C ILE A 100 -4.47 5.43 0.52
N PRO A 101 -4.18 6.53 1.26
CA PRO A 101 -2.80 6.89 1.58
C PRO A 101 -2.05 5.82 2.38
N THR A 102 -0.84 5.51 1.95
CA THR A 102 -0.06 4.36 2.45
C THR A 102 0.49 4.48 3.86
N TYR A 103 0.68 5.69 4.37
CA TYR A 103 1.04 5.91 5.78
C TYR A 103 -0.03 5.38 6.75
N SER A 104 -1.24 5.13 6.26
CA SER A 104 -2.32 4.46 7.00
C SER A 104 -2.31 2.93 6.87
N THR A 105 -1.50 2.39 5.95
CA THR A 105 -1.38 0.96 5.61
C THR A 105 -0.07 0.33 6.07
N ASP A 106 0.75 1.11 6.78
CA ASP A 106 1.97 0.58 7.36
C ASP A 106 1.55 -0.46 8.39
N THR A 107 1.76 -1.73 8.06
CA THR A 107 2.18 -2.80 8.94
C THR A 107 2.13 -4.13 8.20
N GLY A 108 3.26 -4.84 8.17
CA GLY A 108 3.27 -6.26 7.86
C GLY A 108 2.18 -6.93 8.68
N PHE A 109 1.21 -7.54 7.99
CA PHE A 109 -0.07 -8.07 8.46
C PHE A 109 -0.17 -8.19 9.98
N LYS A 110 -0.40 -7.06 10.68
CA LYS A 110 -0.54 -7.06 12.14
C LYS A 110 -1.78 -7.88 12.46
N LYS A 111 -1.76 -8.59 13.60
CA LYS A 111 -2.91 -9.35 14.12
C LYS A 111 -4.15 -8.47 14.44
N GLY A 112 -4.06 -7.14 14.29
CA GLY A 112 -5.12 -6.17 14.59
C GLY A 112 -5.76 -5.55 13.36
N TRP A 113 -6.82 -4.78 13.58
CA TRP A 113 -7.44 -3.94 12.55
C TRP A 113 -6.58 -2.69 12.30
N ASN A 114 -6.29 -2.42 11.04
CA ASN A 114 -5.83 -1.12 10.58
C ASN A 114 -7.04 -0.20 10.41
N HIS A 115 -6.83 1.10 10.57
CA HIS A 115 -7.89 2.10 10.50
C HIS A 115 -7.42 3.35 9.76
N VAL A 116 -8.26 3.87 8.86
CA VAL A 116 -8.08 5.20 8.26
C VAL A 116 -9.41 5.93 8.23
N SER A 117 -9.37 7.21 8.58
CA SER A 117 -10.49 8.15 8.45
C SER A 117 -10.23 9.07 7.26
N LEU A 118 -11.16 9.10 6.31
CA LEU A 118 -11.10 9.94 5.13
C LEU A 118 -12.18 11.01 5.20
N LEU A 119 -11.82 12.26 4.91
CA LEU A 119 -12.77 13.36 4.75
C LEU A 119 -13.40 13.28 3.35
N ILE A 120 -14.71 13.48 3.27
CA ILE A 120 -15.49 13.45 2.03
C ILE A 120 -16.18 14.78 1.82
N ARG A 121 -16.22 15.22 0.56
CA ARG A 121 -17.10 16.29 0.11
C ARG A 121 -18.17 15.71 -0.81
N PHE A 122 -19.43 15.83 -0.43
CA PHE A 122 -20.55 15.44 -1.27
C PHE A 122 -20.98 16.56 -2.23
N LYS A 123 -21.67 16.19 -3.32
CA LYS A 123 -22.18 17.11 -4.35
C LYS A 123 -23.19 18.12 -3.82
N ASN A 124 -23.94 17.76 -2.79
CA ASN A 124 -24.86 18.66 -2.09
C ASN A 124 -24.13 19.68 -1.18
N GLY A 125 -22.79 19.65 -1.13
CA GLY A 125 -21.98 20.56 -0.32
C GLY A 125 -21.75 20.11 1.13
N THR A 126 -22.38 19.01 1.56
CA THR A 126 -22.22 18.49 2.92
C THR A 126 -20.85 17.82 3.08
N PRO A 127 -20.09 18.09 4.16
CA PRO A 127 -18.92 17.30 4.50
C PRO A 127 -19.32 15.97 5.12
N GLY A 128 -18.48 14.95 4.99
CA GLY A 128 -18.64 13.68 5.70
C GLY A 128 -17.30 13.07 6.08
N SER A 129 -17.36 12.00 6.86
CA SER A 129 -16.22 11.13 7.14
C SER A 129 -16.50 9.73 6.61
N LEU A 130 -15.43 9.01 6.32
CA LEU A 130 -15.43 7.62 5.95
C LEU A 130 -14.34 6.92 6.73
N ASP A 131 -14.78 6.12 7.68
CA ASP A 131 -13.92 5.32 8.53
C ASP A 131 -13.84 3.90 7.96
N LEU A 132 -12.62 3.50 7.62
CA LEU A 132 -12.30 2.23 6.99
C LEU A 132 -11.40 1.43 7.91
N LEU A 133 -11.86 0.23 8.25
CA LEU A 133 -11.09 -0.73 9.01
C LEU A 133 -10.73 -1.92 8.13
N TRP A 134 -9.48 -2.39 8.13
CA TRP A 134 -9.13 -3.61 7.42
C TRP A 134 -8.10 -4.48 8.15
N ARG A 135 -8.10 -5.76 7.82
CA ARG A 135 -7.13 -6.74 8.33
C ARG A 135 -6.93 -7.90 7.35
N GLY A 136 -5.86 -8.66 7.57
CA GLY A 136 -5.54 -9.83 6.76
C GLY A 136 -4.84 -9.48 5.46
N LYS A 137 -4.64 -10.50 4.62
CA LYS A 137 -3.83 -10.40 3.39
C LYS A 137 -4.71 -10.48 2.15
N PRO A 138 -4.65 -9.49 1.22
CA PRO A 138 -5.35 -9.56 -0.05
C PRO A 138 -5.00 -10.84 -0.81
N SER A 139 -5.99 -11.45 -1.46
CA SER A 139 -5.78 -12.68 -2.23
C SER A 139 -5.03 -12.44 -3.54
N GLU A 140 -5.17 -11.25 -4.11
CA GLU A 140 -4.41 -10.82 -5.28
C GLU A 140 -3.11 -10.17 -4.84
N SER A 141 -2.01 -10.54 -5.51
CA SER A 141 -0.70 -9.94 -5.28
C SER A 141 -0.04 -9.56 -6.59
N VAL A 142 0.59 -8.40 -6.60
CA VAL A 142 1.40 -7.88 -7.71
C VAL A 142 2.84 -7.86 -7.23
N MET A 143 3.76 -8.41 -8.01
CA MET A 143 5.20 -8.34 -7.75
C MET A 143 5.83 -7.28 -8.64
N GLN A 144 6.68 -6.45 -8.06
CA GLN A 144 7.47 -5.43 -8.75
C GLN A 144 8.94 -5.64 -8.39
N GLU A 145 9.77 -5.90 -9.38
CA GLU A 145 11.21 -6.16 -9.20
C GLU A 145 12.03 -4.96 -9.67
N VAL A 146 13.05 -4.59 -8.91
CA VAL A 146 14.00 -3.53 -9.24
C VAL A 146 15.41 -3.99 -8.96
N HIS A 147 16.29 -3.81 -9.94
CA HIS A 147 17.68 -4.21 -9.87
C HIS A 147 18.56 -2.97 -9.95
N PHE A 148 19.49 -2.86 -9.02
CA PHE A 148 20.52 -1.84 -8.99
C PHE A 148 21.90 -2.49 -9.08
N SER A 149 22.75 -1.98 -9.96
CA SER A 149 24.19 -2.15 -9.84
C SER A 149 24.72 -1.11 -8.85
N VAL A 150 25.59 -1.55 -7.94
CA VAL A 150 26.17 -0.73 -6.88
C VAL A 150 27.67 -0.63 -7.08
N GLU A 151 28.20 0.59 -7.04
CA GLU A 151 29.63 0.87 -7.07
C GLU A 151 30.02 1.67 -5.82
N GLU A 152 31.08 1.27 -5.14
CA GLU A 152 31.68 2.05 -4.05
C GLU A 152 32.41 3.27 -4.65
N VAL A 153 32.13 4.45 -4.11
CA VAL A 153 32.81 5.70 -4.48
C VAL A 153 33.36 6.37 -3.22
N GLU A 154 34.29 7.33 -3.40
CA GLU A 154 35.08 7.95 -2.32
C GLU A 154 34.25 8.35 -1.08
N ASN A 155 33.00 8.79 -1.24
CA ASN A 155 32.13 9.27 -0.16
C ASN A 155 30.75 8.60 -0.13
N GLY A 156 30.57 7.41 -0.71
CA GLY A 156 29.24 6.87 -0.92
C GLY A 156 29.15 5.59 -1.73
N TYR A 157 27.93 5.32 -2.15
CA TYR A 157 27.60 4.34 -3.17
C TYR A 157 26.97 5.03 -4.35
N ARG A 158 27.37 4.62 -5.53
CA ARG A 158 26.71 4.95 -6.77
C ARG A 158 25.80 3.79 -7.16
N LEU A 159 24.50 4.05 -7.21
CA LEU A 159 23.48 3.09 -7.62
C LEU A 159 23.04 3.42 -9.04
N THR A 160 23.08 2.41 -9.91
CA THR A 160 22.57 2.50 -11.28
C THR A 160 21.45 1.47 -11.44
N PRO A 161 20.20 1.87 -11.73
CA PRO A 161 19.14 0.94 -12.07
C PRO A 161 19.52 0.18 -13.34
N VAL A 162 19.57 -1.15 -13.26
CA VAL A 162 19.91 -2.03 -14.39
C VAL A 162 18.73 -2.85 -14.88
N GLY A 163 17.63 -2.89 -14.12
CA GLY A 163 16.42 -3.59 -14.50
C GLY A 163 15.22 -3.18 -13.65
N LEU A 164 14.06 -3.12 -14.27
CA LEU A 164 12.78 -2.83 -13.64
C LEU A 164 11.72 -3.69 -14.33
N SER A 165 10.97 -4.51 -13.57
CA SER A 165 9.82 -5.22 -14.14
C SER A 165 8.68 -4.24 -14.41
N VAL A 166 7.79 -4.55 -15.35
CA VAL A 166 6.51 -3.83 -15.48
C VAL A 166 5.45 -4.64 -14.79
N SER A 167 4.72 -4.00 -13.88
CA SER A 167 3.71 -4.67 -13.08
C SER A 167 2.39 -3.93 -13.13
N GLU A 168 1.30 -4.67 -13.33
CA GLU A 168 -0.04 -4.13 -13.49
C GLU A 168 -1.08 -4.96 -12.74
N PHE A 169 -2.21 -4.33 -12.44
CA PHE A 169 -3.39 -4.99 -11.91
C PHE A 169 -4.66 -4.31 -12.40
N SER A 170 -5.78 -5.00 -12.29
CA SER A 170 -7.08 -4.50 -12.74
C SER A 170 -8.02 -4.21 -11.57
N ALA A 171 -8.68 -3.05 -11.61
CA ALA A 171 -9.77 -2.71 -10.68
C ALA A 171 -10.84 -1.90 -11.39
N PHE A 172 -12.12 -2.19 -11.11
CA PHE A 172 -13.27 -1.44 -11.65
C PHE A 172 -13.26 -1.31 -13.20
N GLY A 173 -12.80 -2.34 -13.91
CA GLY A 173 -12.70 -2.36 -15.37
C GLY A 173 -11.56 -1.51 -15.96
N LYS A 174 -10.60 -1.04 -15.14
CA LYS A 174 -9.40 -0.32 -15.57
C LYS A 174 -8.13 -1.05 -15.17
N THR A 175 -7.08 -0.90 -15.97
CA THR A 175 -5.72 -1.34 -15.64
C THR A 175 -4.96 -0.23 -14.93
N TYR A 176 -4.27 -0.58 -13.85
CA TYR A 176 -3.37 0.27 -13.10
C TYR A 176 -1.97 -0.29 -13.18
N ARG A 177 -0.98 0.59 -13.26
CA ARG A 177 0.44 0.24 -13.35
C ARG A 177 1.17 0.66 -12.10
N ILE A 178 2.19 -0.09 -11.73
CA ILE A 178 3.13 0.29 -10.69
C ILE A 178 4.34 0.95 -11.36
N LEU A 179 4.70 2.15 -10.90
CA LEU A 179 5.85 2.90 -11.40
C LEU A 179 6.83 3.18 -10.25
N ILE A 180 8.13 3.19 -10.54
CA ILE A 180 9.24 3.44 -9.60
C ILE A 180 10.09 4.61 -10.07
N LEU A 181 9.64 5.81 -9.75
CA LEU A 181 10.22 7.03 -10.27
C LEU A 181 11.42 7.47 -9.41
N PRO A 182 12.40 8.18 -10.00
CA PRO A 182 13.44 8.85 -9.24
C PRO A 182 12.88 9.79 -8.18
N PRO A 183 13.58 10.00 -7.06
CA PRO A 183 13.12 10.89 -5.99
C PRO A 183 12.93 12.32 -6.49
N ASP A 184 13.71 12.76 -7.47
CA ASP A 184 13.66 14.12 -8.04
C ASP A 184 12.71 14.25 -9.24
N THR A 185 11.76 13.33 -9.39
CA THR A 185 10.82 13.38 -10.52
C THR A 185 9.83 14.53 -10.35
N PRO A 186 9.65 15.41 -11.35
CA PRO A 186 8.66 16.48 -11.29
C PRO A 186 7.24 15.94 -11.09
N SER A 187 6.46 16.60 -10.23
CA SER A 187 5.07 16.23 -9.94
C SER A 187 4.10 16.40 -11.11
N ASN A 188 4.52 17.13 -12.16
CA ASN A 188 3.74 17.43 -13.35
C ASN A 188 4.16 16.61 -14.59
N LEU A 189 4.89 15.50 -14.40
CA LEU A 189 5.25 14.63 -15.50
C LEU A 189 3.97 14.05 -16.13
N SER A 190 3.72 14.36 -17.41
CA SER A 190 2.78 13.58 -18.21
C SER A 190 3.31 12.16 -18.27
N LEU A 191 2.56 11.19 -17.75
CA LEU A 191 3.00 9.79 -17.70
C LEU A 191 3.36 9.33 -19.12
N PRO A 192 4.66 9.11 -19.41
CA PRO A 192 5.06 8.58 -20.70
C PRO A 192 4.55 7.13 -20.83
N ASP A 193 4.50 6.63 -22.06
CA ASP A 193 4.23 5.21 -22.28
C ASP A 193 5.23 4.35 -21.49
N THR A 194 4.81 3.15 -21.10
CA THR A 194 5.54 2.28 -20.16
C THR A 194 6.98 1.99 -20.60
N GLU A 195 7.24 1.95 -21.92
CA GLU A 195 8.59 1.73 -22.47
C GLU A 195 9.49 2.96 -22.30
N ASP A 196 9.00 4.15 -22.64
CA ASP A 196 9.74 5.41 -22.49
C ASP A 196 10.14 5.66 -21.04
N TYR A 197 9.25 5.29 -20.12
CA TYR A 197 9.49 5.39 -18.70
C TYR A 197 10.62 4.47 -18.20
N LEU A 198 10.66 3.21 -18.66
CA LEU A 198 11.74 2.28 -18.32
C LEU A 198 13.11 2.80 -18.79
N VAL A 199 13.16 3.32 -20.02
CA VAL A 199 14.39 3.86 -20.62
C VAL A 199 14.92 5.08 -19.86
N LEU A 200 14.03 5.99 -19.45
CA LEU A 200 14.41 7.16 -18.65
C LEU A 200 14.94 6.79 -17.27
N TRP A 201 14.48 5.68 -16.68
CA TRP A 201 14.92 5.21 -15.37
C TRP A 201 16.31 4.59 -15.41
N THR A 202 16.60 3.70 -16.38
CA THR A 202 17.89 3.00 -16.49
C THR A 202 19.08 3.94 -16.77
N ASN A 203 18.82 5.14 -17.29
CA ASN A 203 19.86 6.13 -17.59
C ASN A 203 20.20 7.05 -16.40
N LYS A 204 19.54 6.89 -15.25
CA LYS A 204 19.75 7.76 -14.08
C LYS A 204 20.59 7.06 -13.03
N THR A 205 21.71 7.68 -12.69
CA THR A 205 22.56 7.25 -11.59
C THR A 205 22.25 8.04 -10.32
N LEU A 206 22.23 7.36 -9.18
CA LEU A 206 21.96 7.95 -7.87
C LEU A 206 23.20 7.81 -6.98
N THR A 207 23.60 8.88 -6.30
CA THR A 207 24.70 8.84 -5.33
C THR A 207 24.13 8.89 -3.92
N VAL A 208 24.36 7.83 -3.16
CA VAL A 208 23.98 7.75 -1.75
C VAL A 208 25.22 8.04 -0.91
N PRO A 209 25.31 9.19 -0.22
CA PRO A 209 26.46 9.53 0.59
C PRO A 209 26.53 8.65 1.85
N LEU A 210 27.74 8.41 2.36
CA LEU A 210 28.00 7.66 3.61
C LEU A 210 27.51 8.37 4.90
N THR A 211 26.72 9.44 4.79
CA THR A 211 26.54 10.41 5.88
C THR A 211 25.62 9.98 7.02
N ASN A 212 25.09 8.75 7.04
CA ASN A 212 24.12 8.35 8.05
C ASN A 212 24.37 6.96 8.68
N THR A 213 25.51 6.76 9.30
CA THR A 213 25.59 5.82 10.43
C THR A 213 25.46 6.59 11.73
N ARG A 214 24.39 6.35 12.49
CA ARG A 214 24.36 6.78 13.89
C ARG A 214 24.68 5.59 14.76
N LYS A 215 25.86 5.60 15.38
CA LYS A 215 26.14 4.70 16.48
C LYS A 215 25.39 5.21 17.71
N SER A 216 24.47 4.42 18.23
CA SER A 216 23.75 4.72 19.48
C SER A 216 24.15 3.67 20.52
N GLY A 217 25.20 3.94 21.29
CA GLY A 217 25.82 2.95 22.17
C GLY A 217 26.56 1.88 21.38
N ASP A 218 26.30 0.61 21.66
CA ASP A 218 26.87 -0.54 20.92
C ASP A 218 26.03 -0.94 19.69
N THR A 219 24.93 -0.23 19.42
CA THR A 219 24.04 -0.51 18.29
C THR A 219 24.35 0.40 17.11
N ILE A 220 24.57 -0.20 15.93
CA ILE A 220 24.66 0.52 14.65
C ILE A 220 23.23 0.78 14.17
N VAL A 221 22.85 2.05 14.03
CA VAL A 221 21.57 2.40 13.42
C VAL A 221 21.76 2.47 11.91
N VAL A 222 21.10 1.55 11.21
CA VAL A 222 20.90 1.57 9.76
C VAL A 222 20.03 2.76 9.40
N VAL A 223 20.59 3.78 8.75
CA VAL A 223 19.77 4.85 8.19
C VAL A 223 19.54 4.60 6.72
N THR A 224 18.29 4.36 6.39
CA THR A 224 17.84 4.18 5.02
C THR A 224 17.67 5.52 4.32
N GLN A 225 18.30 5.68 3.16
CA GLN A 225 18.09 6.83 2.27
C GLN A 225 17.07 6.49 1.20
N PRO A 226 16.06 7.34 0.94
CA PRO A 226 15.11 7.09 -0.14
C PRO A 226 15.81 7.27 -1.50
N ILE A 227 15.82 6.22 -2.31
CA ILE A 227 16.47 6.20 -3.62
C ILE A 227 15.48 6.22 -4.78
N ALA A 228 14.20 5.94 -4.53
CA ALA A 228 13.13 6.03 -5.51
C ALA A 228 11.78 6.20 -4.81
N ALA A 229 10.77 6.60 -5.56
CA ALA A 229 9.39 6.67 -5.12
C ALA A 229 8.52 5.73 -5.96
N ILE A 230 7.71 4.93 -5.28
CA ILE A 230 6.76 4.01 -5.89
C ILE A 230 5.43 4.76 -6.07
N TYR A 231 4.81 4.60 -7.23
CA TYR A 231 3.53 5.18 -7.56
C TYR A 231 2.59 4.13 -8.15
N VAL A 232 1.28 4.36 -7.96
CA VAL A 232 0.22 3.70 -8.71
C VAL A 232 -0.27 4.66 -9.76
N ALA A 233 -0.34 4.21 -11.01
CA ALA A 233 -0.69 5.04 -12.15
C ALA A 233 -1.89 4.47 -12.90
N SER A 234 -2.74 5.35 -13.40
CA SER A 234 -3.69 5.10 -14.47
C SER A 234 -3.45 6.10 -15.59
N ASN A 235 -4.18 5.99 -16.70
CA ASN A 235 -4.14 7.00 -17.76
C ASN A 235 -4.67 8.38 -17.33
N GLU A 236 -5.37 8.46 -16.19
CA GLU A 236 -6.05 9.66 -15.70
C GLU A 236 -5.42 10.24 -14.42
N GLY A 237 -4.49 9.53 -13.78
CA GLY A 237 -3.93 9.97 -12.50
C GLY A 237 -2.74 9.17 -12.02
N LEU A 238 -2.01 9.77 -11.08
CA LEU A 238 -0.81 9.23 -10.47
C LEU A 238 -0.89 9.43 -8.95
N ALA A 239 -0.74 8.35 -8.19
CA ALA A 239 -0.79 8.38 -6.74
C ALA A 239 0.53 7.90 -6.14
N PHE A 240 1.12 8.70 -5.27
CA PHE A 240 2.30 8.30 -4.49
C PHE A 240 1.92 7.14 -3.56
N PHE A 241 2.76 6.11 -3.55
CA PHE A 241 2.58 4.92 -2.75
C PHE A 241 3.67 4.83 -1.67
N ASP A 242 4.94 4.64 -2.03
CA ASP A 242 5.99 4.39 -1.03
C ASP A 242 7.35 4.84 -1.55
N LYS A 243 8.43 4.58 -0.80
CA LYS A 243 9.81 4.85 -1.21
C LYS A 243 10.66 3.58 -1.18
N LEU A 244 11.47 3.42 -2.21
CA LEU A 244 12.60 2.49 -2.16
C LEU A 244 13.68 3.09 -1.28
N GLN A 245 14.37 2.23 -0.55
CA GLN A 245 15.33 2.63 0.47
C GLN A 245 16.56 1.76 0.33
N PHE A 246 17.73 2.39 0.20
CA PHE A 246 18.98 1.65 0.19
C PHE A 246 19.33 1.18 1.61
N PRO A 247 19.48 -0.14 1.86
CA PRO A 247 19.89 -0.65 3.16
C PRO A 247 21.38 -0.41 3.37
N TYR A 248 21.75 0.18 4.51
CA TYR A 248 23.15 0.35 4.90
C TYR A 248 23.40 -0.38 6.22
N GLU A 249 24.03 -1.55 6.16
CA GLU A 249 24.84 -2.07 7.28
C GLU A 249 26.29 -2.06 6.84
N GLU A 250 27.19 -1.79 7.78
CA GLU A 250 28.65 -1.82 7.60
C GLU A 250 29.02 -3.05 6.76
N PHE A 251 29.47 -2.79 5.53
CA PHE A 251 30.32 -3.73 4.82
C PHE A 251 31.55 -3.88 5.70
N GLU A 252 31.56 -4.89 6.57
CA GLU A 252 32.75 -5.23 7.33
C GLU A 252 33.89 -5.32 6.32
N LYS A 253 34.83 -4.38 6.45
CA LYS A 253 36.12 -4.46 5.78
C LYS A 253 36.78 -5.72 6.34
N GLY A 254 36.69 -6.82 5.59
CA GLY A 254 37.62 -7.92 5.72
C GLY A 254 39.03 -7.44 5.42
#